data_AF-A0A7J4SP52-F1
#
_entry.id   AF-A0A7J4SP52-F1
#
_cell.length_a   1.000
_cell.length_b   1.000
_cell.length_c   1.000
_cell.angle_alpha   90.00
_cell.angle_beta   90.00
_cell.angle_gamma   90.00
#
_symmetry.space_group_name_H-M   'P 1'
#
loop_
_entity.id
_entity.type
_entity.pdbx_description
1 polymer ?
#
loop_
_entity_poly.entity_id
_entity_poly.type
_entity_poly.pdbx_seq_one_letter_code
_entity_poly.pdbx_strand_id
1 'polypeptide(L)'
;IYRYANKSLAPATKLQFEATAGGAFGLLILGLLPLNSLNIEPIAFQPTFPAHAWLLLLAVMCQCVGWVAITYALPRLPAAHTSFAILLQPVLTIVWGILLLGEDPSTQQTIGMFLILIAVIGVTLKGAVEAPAADY
;
A
#
# COMPACT_ATOMS: atom_id res chain seq x y z
N ILE A 1 -27.06 6.97 3.82
CA ILE A 1 -25.92 6.48 4.66
C ILE A 1 -24.57 6.81 3.99
N TYR A 2 -24.31 6.40 2.74
CA TYR A 2 -23.06 6.75 2.00
C TYR A 2 -22.75 8.26 1.89
N ARG A 3 -23.77 9.11 1.70
CA ARG A 3 -23.60 10.59 1.63
C ARG A 3 -23.17 11.24 2.96
N TYR A 4 -23.36 10.58 4.10
CA TYR A 4 -23.02 11.14 5.42
C TYR A 4 -21.59 10.81 5.84
N ALA A 5 -21.03 9.70 5.36
CA ALA A 5 -19.65 9.28 5.64
C ALA A 5 -18.60 10.21 5.01
N ASN A 6 -18.98 11.03 4.02
CA ASN A 6 -18.08 11.93 3.29
C ASN A 6 -18.05 13.38 3.85
N LYS A 7 -18.70 13.64 5.00
CA LYS A 7 -18.82 14.99 5.58
C LYS A 7 -17.67 15.40 6.49
N SER A 8 -16.89 14.44 6.99
CA SER A 8 -15.65 14.71 7.71
C SER A 8 -14.50 14.11 6.93
N LEU A 9 -13.48 14.92 6.63
CA LEU A 9 -12.18 14.40 6.20
C LEU A 9 -11.76 13.36 7.24
N ALA A 10 -11.62 12.10 6.84
CA ALA A 10 -11.11 11.07 7.73
C ALA A 10 -9.76 11.58 8.29
N PRO A 11 -9.52 11.53 9.61
CA PRO A 11 -8.23 11.89 10.18
C PRO A 11 -7.21 10.81 9.80
N ALA A 12 -6.78 10.80 8.54
CA ALA A 12 -6.00 9.75 7.92
C ALA A 12 -4.72 9.46 8.72
N THR A 13 -4.07 10.52 9.22
CA THR A 13 -2.84 10.45 9.99
C THR A 13 -3.00 9.68 11.31
N LYS A 14 -4.12 9.87 12.03
CA LYS A 14 -4.34 9.16 13.31
C LYS A 14 -4.60 7.68 13.07
N LEU A 15 -5.44 7.36 12.10
CA LEU A 15 -5.81 6.00 11.77
C LEU A 15 -4.62 5.16 11.28
N GLN A 16 -3.74 5.74 10.46
CA GLN A 16 -2.55 5.02 10.01
C GLN A 16 -1.52 4.82 11.09
N PHE A 17 -1.31 5.83 11.94
CA PHE A 17 -0.40 5.66 13.07
C PHE A 17 -0.87 4.50 13.95
N GLU A 18 -2.17 4.45 14.28
CA GLU A 18 -2.77 3.36 15.05
C GLU A 18 -2.64 2.00 14.35
N ALA A 19 -2.91 1.93 13.05
CA ALA A 19 -2.78 0.69 12.27
C ALA A 19 -1.32 0.21 12.18
N THR A 20 -0.36 1.11 11.93
CA THR A 20 1.07 0.78 11.85
C THR A 20 1.63 0.42 13.23
N ALA A 21 1.28 1.15 14.28
CA ALA A 21 1.69 0.84 15.65
C ALA A 21 1.11 -0.51 16.12
N GLY A 22 -0.17 -0.75 15.85
CA GLY A 22 -0.82 -2.03 16.15
C GLY A 22 -0.19 -3.20 15.39
N GLY A 23 0.10 -3.03 14.10
CA GLY A 23 0.79 -4.02 13.29
C GLY A 23 2.21 -4.31 13.79
N ALA A 24 2.99 -3.27 14.09
CA ALA A 24 4.34 -3.40 14.64
C ALA A 24 4.33 -4.12 15.99
N PHE A 25 3.41 -3.75 16.89
CA PHE A 25 3.27 -4.39 18.19
C PHE A 25 2.81 -5.85 18.07
N GLY A 26 1.86 -6.15 17.19
CA GLY A 26 1.41 -7.50 16.91
C GLY A 26 2.53 -8.39 16.37
N LEU A 27 3.31 -7.89 15.40
CA LEU A 27 4.48 -8.59 14.86
C LEU A 27 5.58 -8.77 15.92
N LEU A 28 5.81 -7.80 16.79
CA LEU A 28 6.75 -7.92 17.90
C LEU A 28 6.34 -9.03 18.87
N ILE A 29 5.07 -9.08 19.28
CA ILE A 29 4.55 -10.16 20.14
C ILE A 29 4.74 -11.51 19.45
N LEU A 30 4.31 -11.63 18.19
CA LEU A 30 4.44 -12.88 17.43
C LEU A 30 5.91 -13.32 17.29
N GLY A 31 6.82 -12.38 17.05
CA GLY A 31 8.26 -12.65 16.93
C GLY A 31 8.91 -13.09 18.24
N LEU A 32 8.37 -12.70 19.41
CA LEU A 32 8.88 -13.11 20.71
C LEU A 32 8.41 -14.50 21.16
N LEU A 33 7.31 -14.99 20.59
CA LEU A 33 6.76 -16.29 20.95
C LEU A 33 7.61 -17.44 20.36
N PRO A 34 7.81 -18.55 21.10
CA PRO A 34 8.56 -19.70 20.62
C PRO A 34 7.71 -20.55 19.65
N LEU A 35 7.45 -20.02 18.45
CA LEU A 35 6.61 -20.62 17.40
C LEU A 35 7.35 -21.68 16.55
N ASN A 36 8.33 -22.36 17.13
CA ASN A 36 9.15 -23.36 16.45
C ASN A 36 8.31 -24.54 15.89
N SER A 37 7.16 -24.84 16.50
CA SER A 37 6.22 -25.85 15.99
C SER A 37 5.60 -25.50 14.64
N LEU A 38 5.66 -24.22 14.23
CA LEU A 38 5.18 -23.71 12.95
C LEU A 38 6.33 -23.35 11.98
N ASN A 39 7.56 -23.80 12.27
CA ASN A 39 8.78 -23.43 11.52
C ASN A 39 9.05 -21.91 11.50
N ILE A 40 8.62 -21.18 12.52
CA ILE A 40 8.89 -19.74 12.67
C ILE A 40 9.91 -19.57 13.78
N GLU A 41 11.10 -19.08 13.42
CA GLU A 41 12.16 -18.82 14.38
C GLU A 41 11.90 -17.49 15.12
N PRO A 42 12.13 -17.42 16.44
CA PRO A 42 11.96 -16.19 17.20
C PRO A 42 12.85 -15.06 16.70
N ILE A 43 12.41 -13.83 16.90
CA ILE A 43 13.15 -12.64 16.49
C ILE A 43 14.49 -12.54 17.24
N ALA A 44 15.58 -12.44 16.49
CA ALA A 44 16.90 -12.19 17.03
C ALA A 44 17.21 -10.67 16.99
N PHE A 45 17.43 -10.06 18.14
CA PHE A 45 17.79 -8.63 18.24
C PHE A 45 19.28 -8.37 18.01
N GLN A 46 19.81 -8.88 16.90
CA GLN A 46 21.21 -8.67 16.52
C GLN A 46 21.23 -7.86 15.22
N PRO A 47 21.59 -6.56 15.27
CA PRO A 47 21.72 -5.74 14.08
C PRO A 47 22.82 -6.28 13.17
N THR A 48 22.43 -6.67 11.96
CA THR A 48 23.33 -7.19 10.93
C THR A 48 23.43 -6.19 9.78
N PHE A 49 24.65 -5.87 9.38
CA PHE A 49 24.93 -5.12 8.15
C PHE A 49 25.26 -6.10 7.02
N PRO A 50 24.77 -5.86 5.79
CA PRO A 50 24.02 -4.70 5.33
C PRO A 50 22.49 -4.81 5.49
N ALA A 51 21.97 -5.95 5.97
CA ALA A 51 20.53 -6.24 5.96
C ALA A 51 19.68 -5.17 6.65
N HIS A 52 20.06 -4.75 7.86
CA HIS A 52 19.32 -3.72 8.61
C HIS A 52 19.42 -2.34 7.95
N ALA A 53 20.51 -2.03 7.24
CA ALA A 53 20.62 -0.78 6.50
C ALA A 53 19.61 -0.72 5.34
N TRP A 54 19.43 -1.83 4.61
CA TRP A 54 18.40 -1.94 3.58
C TRP A 54 16.99 -1.84 4.15
N LEU A 55 16.72 -2.50 5.28
CA LEU A 55 15.42 -2.38 5.97
C LEU A 55 15.13 -0.95 6.41
N LEU A 56 16.11 -0.24 6.97
CA LEU A 56 15.97 1.17 7.33
C LEU A 56 15.73 2.06 6.11
N LEU A 57 16.46 1.82 5.02
CA LEU A 57 16.27 2.57 3.77
C LEU A 57 14.85 2.37 3.23
N LEU A 58 14.37 1.12 3.19
CA LEU A 58 13.01 0.79 2.76
C LEU A 58 11.97 1.40 3.71
N ALA A 59 12.19 1.38 5.03
CA ALA A 59 11.29 2.02 5.97
C ALA A 59 11.19 3.52 5.70
N VAL A 60 12.30 4.24 5.56
CA VAL A 60 12.25 5.69 5.30
C VAL A 60 11.63 5.99 3.93
N MET A 61 12.05 5.30 2.88
CA MET A 61 11.60 5.57 1.52
C MET A 61 10.14 5.14 1.31
N CYS A 62 9.81 3.89 1.56
CA CYS A 62 8.47 3.37 1.28
C CYS A 62 7.45 3.86 2.32
N GLN A 63 7.79 3.80 3.62
CA GLN A 63 6.84 4.18 4.67
C GLN A 63 6.73 5.69 4.82
N CYS A 64 7.83 6.43 4.98
CA CYS A 64 7.73 7.87 5.24
C CYS A 64 7.50 8.67 3.95
N VAL A 65 8.39 8.55 2.97
CA VAL A 65 8.30 9.35 1.72
C VAL A 65 7.08 8.93 0.90
N GLY A 66 6.86 7.63 0.72
CA GLY A 66 5.68 7.11 0.03
C GLY A 66 4.38 7.60 0.65
N TRP A 67 4.29 7.63 1.98
CA TRP A 67 3.10 8.11 2.66
C TRP A 67 2.87 9.62 2.55
N VAL A 68 3.94 10.42 2.64
CA VAL A 68 3.87 11.87 2.38
C VAL A 68 3.39 12.14 0.95
N ALA A 69 3.89 11.39 -0.04
CA ALA A 69 3.44 11.53 -1.42
C ALA A 69 1.95 11.19 -1.59
N ILE A 70 1.47 10.09 -0.98
CA ILE A 70 0.05 9.68 -1.05
C ILE A 70 -0.85 10.73 -0.38
N THR A 71 -0.53 11.14 0.85
CA THR A 71 -1.33 12.13 1.59
C THR A 71 -1.33 13.49 0.93
N TYR A 72 -0.25 13.85 0.25
CA TYR A 72 -0.18 15.04 -0.58
C TYR A 72 -1.04 14.92 -1.85
N ALA A 73 -0.99 13.78 -2.56
CA ALA A 73 -1.72 13.62 -3.83
C ALA A 73 -3.24 13.46 -3.64
N LEU A 74 -3.66 12.75 -2.58
CA LEU A 74 -5.04 12.32 -2.37
C LEU A 74 -6.09 13.46 -2.32
N PRO A 75 -5.85 14.62 -1.68
CA PRO A 75 -6.79 15.74 -1.69
C PRO A 75 -6.91 16.46 -3.04
N ARG A 76 -5.96 16.24 -3.96
CA ARG A 76 -5.83 16.99 -5.22
C ARG A 76 -6.35 16.23 -6.45
N LEU A 77 -6.82 15.01 -6.26
CA LEU A 77 -7.29 14.13 -7.33
C LEU A 77 -8.77 13.78 -7.10
N PRO A 78 -9.59 13.64 -8.16
CA PRO A 78 -10.95 13.11 -8.02
C PRO A 78 -10.91 11.72 -7.37
N ALA A 79 -11.73 11.51 -6.34
CA ALA A 79 -11.69 10.31 -5.48
C ALA A 79 -11.74 8.98 -6.26
N ALA A 80 -12.40 8.95 -7.42
CA ALA A 80 -12.40 7.80 -8.31
C ALA A 80 -10.98 7.47 -8.81
N HIS A 81 -10.25 8.44 -9.36
CA HIS A 81 -8.91 8.21 -9.90
C HIS A 81 -7.89 7.81 -8.83
N THR A 82 -7.97 8.38 -7.62
CA THR A 82 -6.97 8.06 -6.58
C THR A 82 -7.09 6.65 -6.04
N SER A 83 -8.31 6.12 -5.90
CA SER A 83 -8.53 4.75 -5.43
C SER A 83 -7.91 3.73 -6.41
N PHE A 84 -8.09 3.94 -7.72
CA PHE A 84 -7.47 3.08 -8.75
C PHE A 84 -5.96 3.29 -8.88
N ALA A 85 -5.45 4.51 -8.68
CA ALA A 85 -4.02 4.76 -8.66
C ALA A 85 -3.30 3.99 -7.53
N ILE A 86 -3.96 3.80 -6.38
CA ILE A 86 -3.42 2.98 -5.28
C ILE A 86 -3.33 1.50 -5.67
N LEU A 87 -4.29 0.99 -6.46
CA LEU A 87 -4.23 -0.38 -6.99
C LEU A 87 -3.06 -0.60 -7.96
N LEU A 88 -2.43 0.45 -8.48
CA LEU A 88 -1.22 0.32 -9.29
C LEU A 88 -0.02 -0.16 -8.45
N GLN A 89 -0.01 0.06 -7.13
CA GLN A 89 1.09 -0.34 -6.24
C GLN A 89 1.44 -1.84 -6.36
N PRO A 90 0.51 -2.79 -6.18
CA PRO A 90 0.82 -4.22 -6.32
C PRO A 90 1.32 -4.61 -7.71
N VAL A 91 0.82 -3.95 -8.76
CA VAL A 91 1.29 -4.17 -10.14
C VAL A 91 2.74 -3.72 -10.27
N LEU A 92 3.04 -2.50 -9.83
CA LEU A 92 4.39 -1.95 -9.89
C LEU A 92 5.37 -2.77 -9.04
N THR A 93 4.96 -3.25 -7.87
CA THR A 93 5.80 -4.14 -7.03
C THR A 93 6.25 -5.38 -7.80
N ILE A 94 5.34 -6.05 -8.51
CA ILE A 94 5.68 -7.23 -9.32
C ILE A 94 6.60 -6.85 -10.48
N VAL A 95 6.29 -5.76 -11.19
CA VAL A 95 7.11 -5.29 -12.32
C VAL A 95 8.54 -4.98 -11.85
N TRP A 96 8.70 -4.30 -10.71
CA TRP A 96 10.02 -4.02 -10.15
C TRP A 96 10.73 -5.28 -9.65
N GLY A 97 10.01 -6.26 -9.10
CA GLY A 97 10.57 -7.57 -8.74
C GLY A 97 11.17 -8.30 -9.94
N ILE A 98 10.47 -8.32 -11.07
CA ILE A 98 10.98 -8.90 -12.32
C ILE A 98 12.21 -8.13 -12.82
N LEU A 99 12.14 -6.79 -12.88
CA LEU A 99 13.18 -5.97 -13.48
C LEU A 99 14.45 -5.85 -12.64
N LEU A 100 14.32 -5.72 -11.32
CA LEU A 100 15.44 -5.43 -10.42
C LEU A 100 15.98 -6.68 -9.74
N LEU A 101 15.11 -7.64 -9.42
CA LEU A 101 15.45 -8.83 -8.65
C LEU A 101 15.47 -10.11 -9.51
N GLY A 102 15.00 -10.04 -10.76
CA GLY A 102 14.91 -11.21 -11.64
C GLY A 102 13.92 -12.25 -11.14
N GLU A 103 12.87 -11.81 -10.42
CA GLU A 103 11.84 -12.72 -9.91
C GLU A 103 10.99 -13.29 -11.04
N ASP A 104 10.70 -14.59 -10.95
CA ASP A 104 9.73 -15.28 -11.81
C ASP A 104 8.36 -15.32 -11.11
N PRO A 105 7.43 -14.39 -11.44
CA PRO A 105 6.13 -14.34 -10.77
C PRO A 105 5.31 -15.58 -11.09
N SER A 106 4.60 -16.08 -10.07
CA SER A 106 3.70 -17.20 -10.26
C SER A 106 2.55 -16.85 -11.22
N THR A 107 1.95 -17.87 -11.83
CA THR A 107 0.79 -17.71 -12.72
C THR A 107 -0.35 -16.96 -12.03
N GLN A 108 -0.58 -17.20 -10.74
CA GLN A 108 -1.63 -16.54 -9.97
C GLN A 108 -1.34 -15.06 -9.76
N GLN A 109 -0.09 -14.68 -9.43
CA GLN A 109 0.32 -13.28 -9.31
C GLN A 109 0.18 -12.54 -10.64
N THR A 110 0.59 -13.19 -11.73
CA THR A 110 0.48 -12.63 -13.09
C THR A 110 -0.98 -12.40 -13.49
N ILE A 111 -1.87 -13.36 -13.25
CA ILE A 111 -3.31 -13.19 -13.51
C ILE A 111 -3.87 -12.04 -12.66
N GLY A 112 -3.55 -12.00 -11.36
CA GLY A 112 -3.97 -10.92 -10.47
C GLY A 112 -3.51 -9.54 -10.95
N MET A 113 -2.26 -9.44 -11.41
CA MET A 113 -1.69 -8.22 -11.98
C MET A 113 -2.48 -7.73 -13.20
N PHE A 114 -2.80 -8.62 -14.15
CA PHE A 114 -3.61 -8.26 -15.33
C PHE A 114 -5.04 -7.86 -14.98
N LEU A 115 -5.67 -8.55 -14.03
CA LEU A 115 -7.02 -8.19 -13.57
C LEU A 115 -7.05 -6.77 -12.98
N ILE A 116 -6.06 -6.43 -12.16
CA ILE A 116 -5.93 -5.08 -11.60
C ILE A 116 -5.73 -4.05 -12.71
N LEU A 117 -4.83 -4.30 -13.67
CA LEU A 117 -4.59 -3.38 -14.79
C LEU A 117 -5.86 -3.14 -15.63
N ILE A 118 -6.59 -4.21 -15.96
CA ILE A 118 -7.85 -4.10 -16.71
C ILE A 118 -8.87 -3.27 -15.94
N ALA A 119 -9.01 -3.49 -14.63
CA ALA A 119 -9.94 -2.73 -13.79
C ALA A 119 -9.56 -1.23 -13.74
N VAL A 120 -8.27 -0.92 -13.53
CA VAL A 120 -7.77 0.46 -13.49
C VAL A 120 -8.00 1.18 -14.82
N ILE A 121 -7.68 0.53 -15.96
CA ILE A 121 -7.91 1.08 -17.30
C ILE A 121 -9.40 1.28 -17.53
N GLY A 122 -10.23 0.28 -17.23
CA GLY A 122 -11.68 0.32 -17.45
C GLY A 122 -12.35 1.48 -16.71
N VAL A 123 -11.99 1.72 -15.45
CA VAL A 123 -12.55 2.84 -14.68
C VAL A 123 -11.94 4.17 -15.08
N THR A 124 -10.67 4.23 -15.46
CA THR A 124 -10.07 5.47 -15.95
C THR A 124 -10.74 5.94 -17.25
N LEU A 125 -11.11 5.02 -18.14
CA LEU A 125 -11.79 5.34 -19.39
C LEU A 125 -13.28 5.66 -19.22
N LYS A 126 -13.99 4.99 -18.31
CA LYS A 126 -15.46 5.15 -18.14
C LYS A 126 -15.87 6.05 -16.97
N GLY A 127 -14.95 6.40 -16.08
CA GLY A 127 -15.21 7.12 -14.83
C GLY A 127 -15.20 8.65 -14.94
N ALA A 128 -15.14 9.22 -16.14
CA ALA A 128 -15.34 10.65 -16.36
C ALA A 128 -16.82 11.01 -16.11
N VAL A 129 -17.20 11.19 -14.85
CA VAL A 129 -18.48 11.81 -14.52
C VAL A 129 -18.33 13.30 -14.85
N GLU A 130 -18.98 13.74 -15.93
CA GLU A 130 -19.14 15.15 -16.24
C GLU A 130 -19.69 15.88 -15.01
N ALA A 131 -18.93 16.86 -14.52
CA ALA A 131 -19.41 17.73 -13.47
C ALA A 131 -20.64 18.47 -14.00
N PRO A 132 -21.78 18.48 -13.28
CA PRO A 132 -22.92 19.26 -13.71
C PRO A 132 -22.49 20.72 -13.84
N ALA A 133 -22.78 21.33 -14.99
CA ALA A 133 -22.52 22.74 -15.23
C ALA A 133 -23.16 23.54 -14.08
N ALA A 134 -22.34 24.35 -13.41
CA ALA A 134 -22.85 25.28 -12.42
C ALA A 134 -23.68 26.33 -13.18
N ASP A 135 -25.00 26.21 -13.15
CA ASP A 135 -25.91 27.27 -13.57
C ASP A 135 -25.64 28.49 -12.67
N TYR A 136 -25.24 29.60 -13.30
CA TYR A 136 -24.95 30.90 -12.68
C TYR A 136 -26.21 31.79 -12.69
#